data_AF-A0A662XQ89-F1
#
_entry.id   AF-A0A662XQ89-F1
#
_cell.length_a   1.000
_cell.length_b   1.000
_cell.length_c   1.000
_cell.angle_alpha   90.00
_cell.angle_beta   90.00
_cell.angle_gamma   90.00
#
_symmetry.space_group_name_H-M   'P 1'
#
loop_
_entity.id
_entity.type
_entity.pdbx_description
1 polymer ?
#
loop_
_entity_poly.entity_id
_entity_poly.type
_entity_poly.pdbx_seq_one_letter_code
_entity_poly.pdbx_strand_id
1 'polypeptide(L)'
;MPKRIAWQDLALGAPGIDADKVLGAFKTYDVSKSNLYACTICLDDTPHMMRYRMLKCSSTACKAVVSSGVRDCTWRGKSLSCQVDDAVSIFEVGERATAVNSPKKKRLTDTQKTYCRELTTQHLRSVRIRRAMARKFGAVLQDLPSLDTVQNFVNYYSRTNLSRNDSVDDLRAWIHARAYTGRESMTQTFTFAWNLDEQGKPVVGNGSEERPFVIGLTTKALVLRLMRSPNTYILHVDATFKLNYRGYPVLVVGISDRSRGFHLVALYIVSGETQKIIQPMFMALKRLYGWLTGRDLVVRYAMADADKAQYNAVNAVLGDNPQFLSLMCFFHVMEKVCKAIKPFPSFVSSDIIRDLYDLHFARTHLEFTRMRDALLRKWMTVPILIDFAQYMSGQWLGSRFSGWQLYSTPSGFASTNNPVETFNSILKRDYTLRRCLKMGALLAELSNCCEDQSANERPFRLEVIPTEALIRRVRELVRENLLGLGGDQTGSFGRPGCLRVASRLAKRIVVAPNNRSEEGIAVSAQMGLNYARMEVEGQPNGGWTVDLSRRWCECNYCYAFGVCVHVLYAVRTLDYIDGSGREILVSRNKQKNNGVATSTNLGQRGGRPTMVGPALTF
;
A
#
# COMPACT_ATOMS: atom_id res chain seq x y z
N MET A 1 -8.38 12.83 -71.56
CA MET A 1 -7.75 11.68 -70.86
C MET A 1 -6.71 12.21 -69.88
N PRO A 2 -6.66 11.76 -68.62
CA PRO A 2 -5.60 12.20 -67.70
C PRO A 2 -4.24 11.74 -68.22
N LYS A 3 -3.23 12.62 -68.25
CA LYS A 3 -1.85 12.26 -68.63
C LYS A 3 -1.38 11.10 -67.75
N ARG A 4 -1.04 9.97 -68.37
CA ARG A 4 -0.51 8.78 -67.69
C ARG A 4 0.90 9.13 -67.20
N ILE A 5 1.08 9.26 -65.89
CA ILE A 5 2.39 9.54 -65.28
C ILE A 5 3.22 8.26 -65.41
N ALA A 6 4.35 8.34 -66.11
CA ALA A 6 5.33 7.26 -66.20
C ALA A 6 6.13 7.19 -64.88
N TRP A 7 5.82 6.19 -64.06
CA TRP A 7 6.52 5.95 -62.80
C TRP A 7 7.74 5.06 -63.05
N GLN A 8 8.84 5.36 -62.38
CA GLN A 8 10.01 4.50 -62.30
C GLN A 8 9.85 3.52 -61.14
N ASP A 9 10.11 2.25 -61.40
CA ASP A 9 9.99 1.17 -60.43
C ASP A 9 11.30 1.06 -59.63
N LEU A 10 11.19 1.10 -58.30
CA LEU A 10 12.34 1.00 -57.40
C LEU A 10 12.33 -0.29 -56.57
N ALA A 11 11.14 -0.80 -56.27
CA ALA A 11 10.93 -2.11 -55.68
C ALA A 11 9.54 -2.59 -56.10
N LEU A 12 9.41 -3.86 -56.48
CA LEU A 12 8.13 -4.46 -56.87
C LEU A 12 7.90 -5.70 -56.02
N GLY A 13 6.80 -5.71 -55.25
CA GLY A 13 6.43 -6.86 -54.40
C GLY A 13 7.51 -7.26 -53.38
N ALA A 14 8.36 -6.32 -52.96
CA ALA A 14 9.45 -6.61 -52.02
C ALA A 14 8.91 -6.85 -50.60
N PRO A 15 9.53 -7.71 -49.78
CA PRO A 15 9.20 -7.84 -48.37
C PRO A 15 9.31 -6.49 -47.65
N GLY A 16 8.46 -6.26 -46.64
CA GLY A 16 8.39 -4.98 -45.92
C GLY A 16 9.74 -4.47 -45.40
N ILE A 17 10.62 -5.37 -44.95
CA ILE A 17 11.97 -5.03 -44.46
C ILE A 17 12.86 -4.42 -45.56
N ASP A 18 12.81 -4.96 -46.77
CA ASP A 18 13.63 -4.47 -47.88
C ASP A 18 13.03 -3.21 -48.50
N ALA A 19 11.71 -3.12 -48.55
CA ALA A 19 11.01 -1.90 -48.90
C ALA A 19 11.33 -0.74 -47.93
N ASP A 20 11.43 -1.02 -46.63
CA ASP A 20 11.84 -0.04 -45.62
C ASP A 20 13.29 0.45 -45.82
N LYS A 21 14.20 -0.39 -46.36
CA LYS A 21 15.55 0.07 -46.75
C LYS A 21 15.49 1.05 -47.92
N VAL A 22 14.67 0.75 -48.93
CA VAL A 22 14.50 1.62 -50.12
C VAL A 22 13.87 2.96 -49.72
N LEU A 23 12.76 2.93 -48.96
CA LEU A 23 12.15 4.15 -48.41
C LEU A 23 13.10 4.88 -47.46
N GLY A 24 13.89 4.13 -46.69
CA GLY A 24 14.91 4.63 -45.80
C GLY A 24 16.05 5.33 -46.53
N ALA A 25 16.36 4.96 -47.78
CA ALA A 25 17.38 5.61 -48.61
C ALA A 25 16.94 6.99 -49.11
N PHE A 26 15.64 7.19 -49.37
CA PHE A 26 15.11 8.46 -49.87
C PHE A 26 15.48 9.67 -48.99
N LYS A 27 15.59 10.83 -49.64
CA LYS A 27 15.56 12.12 -48.96
C LYS A 27 14.23 12.31 -48.25
N THR A 28 14.24 13.08 -47.15
CA THR A 28 13.03 13.34 -46.36
C THR A 28 11.83 13.70 -47.25
N TYR A 29 10.74 13.00 -46.95
CA TYR A 29 9.49 13.06 -47.68
C TYR A 29 8.32 13.01 -46.70
N ASP A 30 7.20 13.59 -47.11
CA ASP A 30 5.94 13.53 -46.39
C ASP A 30 4.92 12.72 -47.21
N VAL A 31 4.00 12.05 -46.53
CA VAL A 31 2.86 11.39 -47.17
C VAL A 31 1.79 12.44 -47.43
N SER A 32 1.48 12.72 -48.69
CA SER A 32 0.45 13.69 -49.08
C SER A 32 -0.94 13.08 -49.21
N LYS A 33 -1.03 11.77 -49.49
CA LYS A 33 -2.28 11.02 -49.63
C LYS A 33 -2.07 9.60 -49.14
N SER A 34 -3.05 9.02 -48.44
CA SER A 34 -3.01 7.63 -47.96
C SER A 34 -4.42 7.04 -48.00
N ASN A 35 -4.68 6.14 -48.94
CA ASN A 35 -5.99 5.52 -49.18
C ASN A 35 -5.87 3.99 -49.20
N LEU A 36 -6.99 3.30 -49.01
CA LEU A 36 -7.10 1.85 -49.19
C LEU A 36 -7.74 1.55 -50.56
N TYR A 37 -7.20 0.58 -51.28
CA TYR A 37 -7.71 0.08 -52.57
C TYR A 37 -7.65 -1.44 -52.61
N ALA A 38 -8.36 -2.08 -53.54
CA ALA A 38 -8.19 -3.50 -53.81
C ALA A 38 -6.71 -3.79 -54.16
N CYS A 39 -6.16 -4.86 -53.60
CA CYS A 39 -4.76 -5.21 -53.79
C CYS A 39 -4.49 -5.58 -55.25
N THR A 40 -3.42 -5.00 -55.80
CA THR A 40 -2.91 -5.32 -57.14
C THR A 40 -1.44 -5.75 -57.10
N ILE A 41 -0.92 -6.03 -55.90
CA ILE A 41 0.48 -6.42 -55.67
C ILE A 41 0.59 -7.94 -55.65
N CYS A 42 -0.31 -8.59 -54.92
CA CYS A 42 -0.36 -10.03 -54.78
C CYS A 42 -1.12 -10.65 -55.96
N LEU A 43 -0.69 -11.85 -56.37
CA LEU A 43 -1.37 -12.68 -57.37
C LEU A 43 -2.41 -13.63 -56.72
N ASP A 44 -2.80 -13.34 -55.47
CA ASP A 44 -3.71 -14.18 -54.69
C ASP A 44 -5.17 -13.97 -55.14
N ASP A 45 -5.92 -15.05 -55.29
CA ASP A 45 -7.32 -15.05 -55.72
C ASP A 45 -8.27 -14.53 -54.62
N THR A 46 -7.79 -14.38 -53.39
CA THR A 46 -8.60 -13.86 -52.27
C THR A 46 -8.64 -12.32 -52.27
N PRO A 47 -9.83 -11.69 -52.37
CA PRO A 47 -9.93 -10.22 -52.36
C PRO A 47 -9.47 -9.63 -51.03
N HIS A 48 -8.43 -8.81 -51.08
CA HIS A 48 -7.92 -8.08 -49.92
C HIS A 48 -7.48 -6.66 -50.31
N MET A 49 -7.14 -5.85 -49.31
CA MET A 49 -6.83 -4.43 -49.49
C MET A 49 -5.31 -4.18 -49.53
N MET A 50 -4.90 -3.22 -50.36
CA MET A 50 -3.59 -2.57 -50.29
C MET A 50 -3.71 -1.11 -49.88
N ARG A 51 -2.68 -0.60 -49.22
CA ARG A 51 -2.58 0.81 -48.86
C ARG A 51 -1.77 1.55 -49.91
N TYR A 52 -2.41 2.50 -50.58
CA TYR A 52 -1.82 3.41 -51.54
C TYR A 52 -1.36 4.68 -50.84
N ARG A 53 -0.09 5.05 -50.96
CA ARG A 53 0.44 6.31 -50.45
C ARG A 53 1.14 7.11 -51.54
N MET A 54 0.85 8.40 -51.59
CA MET A 54 1.57 9.38 -52.40
C MET A 54 2.56 10.15 -51.53
N LEU A 55 3.79 10.29 -52.01
CA LEU A 55 4.91 10.90 -51.30
C LEU A 55 5.32 12.20 -52.00
N LYS A 56 5.61 13.24 -51.23
CA LYS A 56 6.15 14.52 -51.71
C LYS A 56 7.46 14.84 -51.00
N CYS A 57 8.37 15.52 -51.70
CA CYS A 57 9.63 15.97 -51.13
C CYS A 57 9.39 16.93 -49.95
N SER A 58 10.04 16.68 -48.81
CA SER A 58 10.04 17.57 -47.64
C SER A 58 11.44 17.96 -47.16
N SER A 59 12.45 17.74 -48.01
CA SER A 59 13.85 18.11 -47.77
C SER A 59 14.02 19.63 -47.64
N THR A 60 14.61 20.08 -46.53
CA THR A 60 14.96 21.48 -46.29
C THR A 60 16.01 21.96 -47.29
N ALA A 61 16.93 21.09 -47.70
CA ALA A 61 17.91 21.41 -48.73
C ALA A 61 17.23 21.64 -50.09
N CYS A 62 16.23 20.82 -50.44
CA CYS A 62 15.45 21.05 -51.65
C CYS A 62 14.59 22.33 -51.55
N LYS A 63 13.98 22.60 -50.40
CA LYS A 63 13.23 23.85 -50.19
C LYS A 63 14.09 25.08 -50.37
N ALA A 64 15.32 25.10 -49.83
CA ALA A 64 16.23 26.22 -49.98
C ALA A 64 16.56 26.52 -51.45
N VAL A 65 16.81 25.47 -52.26
CA VAL A 65 17.12 25.62 -53.70
C VAL A 65 15.90 26.04 -54.53
N VAL A 66 14.71 25.55 -54.16
CA VAL A 66 13.46 25.99 -54.78
C VAL A 66 13.17 27.45 -54.43
N SER A 67 13.39 27.84 -53.16
CA SER A 67 13.20 29.22 -52.70
C SER A 67 14.21 30.22 -53.28
N SER A 68 15.40 29.76 -53.68
CA SER A 68 16.38 30.59 -54.39
C SER A 68 16.12 30.70 -55.90
N GLY A 69 15.05 30.08 -56.42
CA GLY A 69 14.66 30.15 -57.84
C GLY A 69 15.59 29.40 -58.80
N VAL A 70 16.52 28.59 -58.28
CA VAL A 70 17.57 27.94 -59.08
C VAL A 70 17.02 26.71 -59.81
N ARG A 71 16.17 25.91 -59.15
CA ARG A 71 15.58 24.69 -59.73
C ARG A 71 14.34 24.25 -58.96
N ASP A 72 13.32 23.80 -59.68
CA ASP A 72 12.11 23.24 -59.07
C ASP A 72 12.30 21.78 -58.62
N CYS A 73 11.63 21.42 -57.52
CA CYS A 73 11.60 20.04 -57.03
C CYS A 73 10.34 19.33 -57.50
N THR A 74 10.43 18.64 -58.64
CA THR A 74 9.30 17.92 -59.26
C THR A 74 9.11 16.51 -58.70
N TRP A 75 10.05 16.01 -57.89
CA TRP A 75 10.01 14.65 -57.33
C TRP A 75 8.69 14.31 -56.62
N ARG A 76 8.16 13.13 -56.94
CA ARG A 76 7.07 12.45 -56.26
C ARG A 76 7.43 10.97 -56.09
N GLY A 77 6.98 10.38 -55.00
CA GLY A 77 7.07 8.95 -54.76
C GLY A 77 5.68 8.34 -54.60
N LYS A 78 5.57 7.04 -54.81
CA LYS A 78 4.34 6.27 -54.57
C LYS A 78 4.73 4.95 -53.94
N SER A 79 4.01 4.53 -52.89
CA SER A 79 4.16 3.20 -52.31
C SER A 79 2.81 2.50 -52.23
N LEU A 80 2.80 1.22 -52.60
CA LEU A 80 1.66 0.31 -52.47
C LEU A 80 2.07 -0.77 -51.47
N SER A 81 1.31 -0.97 -50.39
CA SER A 81 1.61 -2.04 -49.41
C SER A 81 0.41 -2.95 -49.18
N CYS A 82 0.59 -4.24 -49.39
CA CYS A 82 -0.42 -5.25 -49.08
C CYS A 82 -0.73 -5.24 -47.57
N GLN A 83 -1.98 -5.44 -47.18
CA GLN A 83 -2.37 -5.53 -45.76
C GLN A 83 -2.33 -6.96 -45.21
N VAL A 84 -1.99 -7.96 -46.04
CA VAL A 84 -1.96 -9.39 -45.69
C VAL A 84 -0.54 -9.94 -45.78
N ASP A 85 0.10 -9.87 -46.96
CA ASP A 85 1.37 -10.56 -47.23
C ASP A 85 2.64 -9.72 -47.01
N ASP A 86 2.50 -8.50 -46.44
CA ASP A 86 3.59 -7.53 -46.22
C ASP A 86 4.42 -7.18 -47.48
N ALA A 87 3.92 -7.50 -48.68
CA ALA A 87 4.53 -7.16 -49.95
C ALA A 87 4.33 -5.66 -50.28
N VAL A 88 5.41 -4.98 -50.68
CA VAL A 88 5.43 -3.54 -50.93
C VAL A 88 6.07 -3.22 -52.27
N SER A 89 5.38 -2.41 -53.09
CA SER A 89 5.90 -1.86 -54.33
C SER A 89 6.13 -0.35 -54.20
N ILE A 90 7.30 0.13 -54.61
CA ILE A 90 7.75 1.53 -54.48
C ILE A 90 8.13 2.07 -55.84
N PHE A 91 7.67 3.29 -56.10
CA PHE A 91 7.85 3.98 -57.36
C PHE A 91 8.27 5.43 -57.12
N GLU A 92 9.00 6.02 -58.07
CA GLU A 92 9.29 7.44 -58.09
C GLU A 92 9.10 8.08 -59.47
N VAL A 93 8.98 9.40 -59.51
CA VAL A 93 8.92 10.18 -60.75
C VAL A 93 9.40 11.60 -60.49
N GLY A 94 10.03 12.21 -61.50
CA GLY A 94 10.56 13.57 -61.43
C GLY A 94 11.86 13.67 -60.66
N GLU A 95 12.40 14.88 -60.59
CA GLU A 95 13.75 15.13 -60.07
C GLU A 95 13.72 15.94 -58.78
N ARG A 96 14.73 15.72 -57.93
CA ARG A 96 14.96 16.53 -56.73
C ARG A 96 15.75 17.78 -57.12
N ALA A 97 15.43 18.93 -56.53
CA ALA A 97 16.11 20.20 -56.83
C ALA A 97 17.62 20.21 -56.47
N THR A 98 18.09 19.31 -55.60
CA THR A 98 19.51 19.20 -55.20
C THR A 98 19.87 17.77 -54.86
N ALA A 99 21.16 17.41 -54.95
CA ALA A 99 21.76 16.17 -54.49
C ALA A 99 22.08 16.15 -52.98
N VAL A 100 22.06 17.29 -52.29
CA VAL A 100 22.32 17.38 -50.83
C VAL A 100 21.20 16.72 -49.99
N ASN A 101 21.59 15.95 -48.98
CA ASN A 101 20.68 15.30 -48.03
C ASN A 101 20.39 16.21 -46.83
N SER A 102 19.12 16.33 -46.44
CA SER A 102 18.75 16.92 -45.15
C SER A 102 18.97 15.93 -44.01
N PRO A 103 19.23 16.40 -42.76
CA PRO A 103 19.24 15.55 -41.58
C PRO A 103 17.92 14.77 -41.45
N LYS A 104 18.00 13.43 -41.43
CA LYS A 104 16.82 12.57 -41.26
C LYS A 104 16.38 12.59 -39.79
N LYS A 105 15.07 12.75 -39.53
CA LYS A 105 14.51 12.51 -38.19
C LYS A 105 14.69 11.03 -37.85
N LYS A 106 15.49 10.73 -36.81
CA LYS A 106 15.73 9.37 -36.32
C LYS A 106 14.41 8.78 -35.79
N ARG A 107 13.89 7.74 -36.44
CA ARG A 107 12.64 7.04 -36.07
C ARG A 107 12.94 5.82 -35.21
N LEU A 108 11.96 5.40 -34.41
CA LEU A 108 12.04 4.15 -33.66
C LEU A 108 11.94 2.95 -34.62
N THR A 109 12.91 2.04 -34.57
CA THR A 109 12.82 0.73 -35.23
C THR A 109 11.79 -0.17 -34.54
N ASP A 110 11.35 -1.26 -35.17
CA ASP A 110 10.37 -2.15 -34.54
C ASP A 110 10.92 -2.88 -33.30
N THR A 111 12.19 -3.26 -33.31
CA THR A 111 12.88 -3.81 -32.13
C THR A 111 12.95 -2.79 -30.99
N GLN A 112 13.20 -1.51 -31.29
CA GLN A 112 13.15 -0.42 -30.32
C GLN A 112 11.73 -0.17 -29.81
N LYS A 113 10.71 -0.25 -30.67
CA LYS A 113 9.30 -0.13 -30.28
C LYS A 113 8.90 -1.24 -29.31
N THR A 114 9.23 -2.50 -29.59
CA THR A 114 8.94 -3.63 -28.69
C THR A 114 9.59 -3.43 -27.33
N TYR A 115 10.87 -3.04 -27.29
CA TYR A 115 11.53 -2.76 -26.02
C TYR A 115 10.94 -1.56 -25.28
N CYS A 116 10.57 -0.50 -26.00
CA CYS A 116 9.83 0.62 -25.42
C CYS A 116 8.51 0.16 -24.80
N ARG A 117 7.76 -0.74 -25.44
CA ARG A 117 6.51 -1.30 -24.90
C ARG A 117 6.75 -2.05 -23.59
N GLU A 118 7.74 -2.94 -23.53
CA GLU A 118 8.13 -3.68 -22.32
C GLU A 118 8.52 -2.76 -21.16
N LEU A 119 9.36 -1.75 -21.41
CA LEU A 119 9.74 -0.83 -20.35
C LEU A 119 8.60 0.11 -19.97
N THR A 120 7.69 0.38 -20.91
CA THR A 120 6.46 1.12 -20.61
C THR A 120 5.56 0.31 -19.70
N THR A 121 5.33 -0.99 -19.95
CA THR A 121 4.51 -1.82 -19.05
C THR A 121 5.09 -1.83 -17.63
N GLN A 122 6.41 -1.83 -17.48
CA GLN A 122 7.12 -1.70 -16.18
C GLN A 122 7.15 -0.28 -15.57
N HIS A 123 6.35 0.66 -16.10
CA HIS A 123 6.24 2.03 -15.62
C HIS A 123 7.55 2.85 -15.70
N LEU A 124 8.50 2.54 -16.59
CA LEU A 124 9.67 3.40 -16.74
C LEU A 124 9.29 4.73 -17.41
N ARG A 125 9.88 5.83 -16.93
CA ARG A 125 9.73 7.15 -17.59
C ARG A 125 10.46 7.15 -18.92
N SER A 126 9.95 7.86 -19.93
CA SER A 126 10.52 7.91 -21.29
C SER A 126 12.01 8.27 -21.33
N VAL A 127 12.49 9.13 -20.43
CA VAL A 127 13.93 9.43 -20.28
C VAL A 127 14.73 8.20 -19.88
N ARG A 128 14.22 7.40 -18.92
CA ARG A 128 14.84 6.15 -18.49
C ARG A 128 14.74 5.09 -19.59
N ILE A 129 13.63 5.04 -20.33
CA ILE A 129 13.46 4.17 -21.49
C ILE A 129 14.53 4.50 -22.54
N ARG A 130 14.68 5.77 -22.94
CA ARG A 130 15.71 6.19 -23.92
C ARG A 130 17.13 5.87 -23.46
N ARG A 131 17.45 6.06 -22.17
CA ARG A 131 18.76 5.65 -21.62
C ARG A 131 18.94 4.12 -21.58
N ALA A 132 17.89 3.37 -21.28
CA ALA A 132 17.93 1.91 -21.31
C ALA A 132 18.07 1.37 -22.73
N MET A 133 17.50 2.06 -23.72
CA MET A 133 17.72 1.75 -25.14
C MET A 133 19.19 1.94 -25.53
N ALA A 134 19.85 3.02 -25.09
CA ALA A 134 21.26 3.25 -25.39
C ALA A 134 22.14 2.07 -24.94
N ARG A 135 21.87 1.55 -23.74
CA ARG A 135 22.55 0.36 -23.21
C ARG A 135 22.19 -0.92 -23.97
N LYS A 136 20.91 -1.17 -24.23
CA LYS A 136 20.46 -2.42 -24.88
C LYS A 136 20.93 -2.54 -26.33
N PHE A 137 20.99 -1.42 -27.05
CA PHE A 137 21.34 -1.40 -28.48
C PHE A 137 22.78 -0.94 -28.75
N GLY A 138 23.62 -0.79 -27.72
CA GLY A 138 25.02 -0.37 -27.88
C GLY A 138 25.18 0.98 -28.60
N ALA A 139 24.21 1.88 -28.45
CA ALA A 139 24.13 3.13 -29.22
C ALA A 139 24.38 4.35 -28.35
N VAL A 140 25.09 5.35 -28.89
CA VAL A 140 25.23 6.66 -28.24
C VAL A 140 23.88 7.36 -28.23
N LEU A 141 23.56 8.13 -27.17
CA LEU A 141 22.26 8.81 -27.04
C LEU A 141 21.92 9.73 -28.22
N GLN A 142 22.94 10.28 -28.89
CA GLN A 142 22.79 11.12 -30.08
C GLN A 142 22.27 10.32 -31.28
N ASP A 143 22.53 9.01 -31.32
CA ASP A 143 22.13 8.08 -32.38
C ASP A 143 20.75 7.45 -32.19
N LEU A 144 20.17 7.65 -31.01
CA LEU A 144 18.80 7.26 -30.76
C LEU A 144 17.79 8.33 -31.21
N PRO A 145 16.53 7.93 -31.44
CA PRO A 145 15.43 8.86 -31.58
C PRO A 145 15.39 9.88 -30.43
N SER A 146 14.92 11.09 -30.75
CA SER A 146 14.79 12.15 -29.76
C SER A 146 13.91 11.72 -28.59
N LEU A 147 14.09 12.37 -27.44
CA LEU A 147 13.23 12.12 -26.28
C LEU A 147 11.75 12.32 -26.62
N ASP A 148 11.41 13.34 -27.41
CA ASP A 148 10.03 13.60 -27.85
C ASP A 148 9.46 12.45 -28.69
N THR A 149 10.28 11.83 -29.54
CA THR A 149 9.85 10.68 -30.35
C THR A 149 9.52 9.48 -29.47
N VAL A 150 10.38 9.19 -28.49
CA VAL A 150 10.14 8.14 -27.49
C VAL A 150 8.92 8.49 -26.65
N GLN A 151 8.79 9.72 -26.18
CA GLN A 151 7.68 10.20 -25.37
C GLN A 151 6.34 10.08 -26.10
N ASN A 152 6.28 10.46 -27.38
CA ASN A 152 5.07 10.36 -28.19
C ASN A 152 4.66 8.90 -28.40
N PHE A 153 5.61 8.01 -28.72
CA PHE A 153 5.34 6.58 -28.87
C PHE A 153 4.85 5.95 -27.55
N VAL A 154 5.56 6.21 -26.44
CA VAL A 154 5.21 5.71 -25.11
C VAL A 154 3.85 6.24 -24.66
N ASN A 155 3.55 7.52 -24.91
CA ASN A 155 2.27 8.13 -24.57
C ASN A 155 1.13 7.53 -25.39
N TYR A 156 1.33 7.34 -26.70
CA TYR A 156 0.35 6.70 -27.57
C TYR A 156 0.06 5.29 -27.08
N TYR A 157 1.10 4.44 -26.96
CA TYR A 157 0.96 3.07 -26.47
C TYR A 157 0.33 2.98 -25.07
N SER A 158 0.74 3.87 -24.16
CA SER A 158 0.17 3.92 -22.80
C SER A 158 -1.32 4.24 -22.81
N ARG A 159 -1.79 5.12 -23.71
CA ARG A 159 -3.20 5.48 -23.84
C ARG A 159 -4.01 4.36 -24.50
N THR A 160 -3.51 3.79 -25.58
CA THR A 160 -4.25 2.83 -26.42
C THR A 160 -4.22 1.41 -25.89
N ASN A 161 -3.14 0.98 -25.24
CA ASN A 161 -2.93 -0.42 -24.88
C ASN A 161 -2.87 -0.68 -23.37
N LEU A 162 -2.61 0.34 -22.55
CA LEU A 162 -2.42 0.17 -21.11
C LEU A 162 -3.45 0.93 -20.27
N SER A 163 -4.50 1.48 -20.90
CA SER A 163 -5.54 2.28 -20.25
C SER A 163 -5.00 3.37 -19.32
N ARG A 164 -3.80 3.90 -19.60
CA ARG A 164 -3.16 4.94 -18.77
C ARG A 164 -3.63 6.31 -19.22
N ASN A 165 -4.92 6.53 -19.05
CA ASN A 165 -5.59 7.78 -19.33
C ASN A 165 -6.54 8.14 -18.18
N ASP A 166 -7.07 9.36 -18.25
CA ASP A 166 -8.07 9.89 -17.33
C ASP A 166 -9.37 10.24 -18.09
N SER A 167 -9.61 9.58 -19.23
CA SER A 167 -10.80 9.79 -20.06
C SER A 167 -11.99 9.14 -19.37
N VAL A 168 -13.02 9.93 -19.05
CA VAL A 168 -14.19 9.41 -18.32
C VAL A 168 -14.87 8.27 -19.09
N ASP A 169 -14.88 8.33 -20.42
CA ASP A 169 -15.49 7.29 -21.26
C ASP A 169 -14.69 5.99 -21.22
N ASP A 170 -13.36 6.07 -21.27
CA ASP A 170 -12.48 4.90 -21.15
C ASP A 170 -12.57 4.27 -19.76
N LEU A 171 -12.63 5.11 -18.71
CA LEU A 171 -12.83 4.66 -17.34
C LEU A 171 -14.19 4.00 -17.17
N ARG A 172 -15.25 4.60 -17.73
CA ARG A 172 -16.60 4.03 -17.71
C ARG A 172 -16.63 2.67 -18.39
N ALA A 173 -16.05 2.55 -19.58
CA ALA A 173 -15.94 1.28 -20.28
C ALA A 173 -15.19 0.22 -19.45
N TRP A 174 -14.06 0.60 -18.83
CA TRP A 174 -13.28 -0.31 -17.98
C TRP A 174 -14.07 -0.80 -16.75
N ILE A 175 -14.76 0.12 -16.08
CA ILE A 175 -15.59 -0.16 -14.88
C ILE A 175 -16.78 -1.03 -15.27
N HIS A 176 -17.51 -0.67 -16.31
CA HIS A 176 -18.69 -1.39 -16.80
C HIS A 176 -18.37 -2.81 -17.28
N ALA A 177 -17.19 -3.01 -17.87
CA ALA A 177 -16.71 -4.34 -18.26
C ALA A 177 -16.42 -5.26 -17.06
N ARG A 178 -16.30 -4.69 -15.86
CA ARG A 178 -16.01 -5.38 -14.59
C ARG A 178 -17.08 -5.11 -13.54
N ALA A 179 -18.28 -4.67 -13.93
CA ALA A 179 -19.36 -4.45 -12.97
C ALA A 179 -19.79 -5.79 -12.36
N TYR A 180 -20.08 -5.82 -11.07
CA TYR A 180 -20.56 -7.04 -10.40
C TYR A 180 -21.82 -7.59 -11.08
N THR A 181 -21.74 -8.84 -11.53
CA THR A 181 -22.84 -9.58 -12.16
C THR A 181 -23.36 -10.72 -11.30
N GLY A 182 -22.63 -11.07 -10.23
CA GLY A 182 -22.89 -12.25 -9.42
C GLY A 182 -22.23 -13.52 -9.94
N ARG A 183 -21.68 -13.52 -11.16
CA ARG A 183 -21.07 -14.70 -11.80
C ARG A 183 -19.56 -14.80 -11.60
N GLU A 184 -18.94 -13.76 -11.03
CA GLU A 184 -17.49 -13.72 -10.83
C GLU A 184 -17.02 -14.83 -9.90
N SER A 185 -15.79 -15.31 -10.10
CA SER A 185 -15.19 -16.29 -9.20
C SER A 185 -14.87 -15.68 -7.83
N MET A 186 -14.42 -16.51 -6.87
CA MET A 186 -14.13 -16.06 -5.51
C MET A 186 -13.03 -14.99 -5.42
N THR A 187 -12.03 -15.08 -6.29
CA THR A 187 -10.84 -14.22 -6.29
C THR A 187 -10.83 -13.22 -7.44
N GLN A 188 -11.78 -13.30 -8.36
CA GLN A 188 -11.88 -12.36 -9.47
C GLN A 188 -12.35 -11.00 -8.96
N THR A 189 -11.65 -9.94 -9.35
CA THR A 189 -12.08 -8.58 -8.99
C THR A 189 -13.25 -8.11 -9.82
N PHE A 190 -14.17 -7.41 -9.16
CA PHE A 190 -15.24 -6.65 -9.79
C PHE A 190 -15.36 -5.26 -9.16
N THR A 191 -16.08 -4.40 -9.87
CA THR A 191 -16.42 -3.05 -9.47
C THR A 191 -17.86 -2.96 -9.02
N PHE A 192 -18.11 -2.09 -8.05
CA PHE A 192 -19.44 -1.86 -7.50
C PHE A 192 -19.56 -0.41 -7.00
N ALA A 193 -20.78 0.11 -6.98
CA ALA A 193 -21.10 1.45 -6.47
C ALA A 193 -22.53 1.45 -5.92
N TRP A 194 -22.92 2.51 -5.20
CA TRP A 194 -24.30 2.65 -4.69
C TRP A 194 -25.28 2.98 -5.81
N ASN A 195 -24.98 4.03 -6.58
CA ASN A 195 -25.77 4.48 -7.70
C ASN A 195 -25.50 3.60 -8.92
N LEU A 196 -26.58 3.03 -9.48
CA LEU A 196 -26.54 2.18 -10.67
C LEU A 196 -27.35 2.85 -11.79
N ASP A 197 -26.94 2.65 -13.03
CA ASP A 197 -27.70 3.07 -14.21
C ASP A 197 -28.85 2.09 -14.49
N GLU A 198 -29.62 2.38 -15.54
CA GLU A 198 -30.77 1.56 -15.97
C GLU A 198 -30.38 0.12 -16.32
N GLN A 199 -29.10 -0.12 -16.66
CA GLN A 199 -28.56 -1.44 -16.96
C GLN A 199 -27.95 -2.13 -15.72
N GLY A 200 -28.12 -1.54 -14.53
CA GLY A 200 -27.61 -2.06 -13.26
C GLY A 200 -26.09 -1.89 -13.08
N LYS A 201 -25.42 -1.09 -13.93
CA LYS A 201 -23.97 -0.87 -13.85
C LYS A 201 -23.64 0.37 -13.02
N PRO A 202 -22.44 0.45 -12.41
CA PRO A 202 -22.03 1.61 -11.63
C PRO A 202 -22.13 2.93 -12.42
N VAL A 203 -22.76 3.94 -11.83
CA VAL A 203 -22.76 5.30 -12.40
C VAL A 203 -21.37 5.91 -12.22
N VAL A 204 -20.73 6.27 -13.33
CA VAL A 204 -19.37 6.86 -13.35
C VAL A 204 -19.45 8.38 -13.55
N GLY A 205 -19.19 9.12 -12.47
CA GLY A 205 -19.07 10.58 -12.48
C GLY A 205 -17.75 11.07 -13.09
N ASN A 206 -17.67 12.38 -13.38
CA ASN A 206 -16.42 13.02 -13.81
C ASN A 206 -15.60 13.57 -12.63
N GLY A 207 -16.14 13.47 -11.41
CA GLY A 207 -15.55 13.93 -10.17
C GLY A 207 -15.81 15.41 -9.83
N SER A 208 -16.75 16.06 -10.52
CA SER A 208 -17.32 17.34 -10.07
C SER A 208 -18.22 17.14 -8.84
N GLU A 209 -18.67 18.24 -8.23
CA GLU A 209 -19.58 18.17 -7.08
C GLU A 209 -20.95 17.58 -7.47
N GLU A 210 -21.44 17.88 -8.67
CA GLU A 210 -22.71 17.36 -9.19
C GLU A 210 -22.61 15.90 -9.63
N ARG A 211 -21.42 15.48 -10.09
CA ARG A 211 -21.16 14.13 -10.60
C ARG A 211 -19.91 13.53 -9.96
N PRO A 212 -19.96 13.23 -8.65
CA PRO A 212 -18.81 12.69 -7.94
C PRO A 212 -18.39 11.33 -8.50
N PHE A 213 -17.08 11.07 -8.50
CA PHE A 213 -16.52 9.78 -8.88
C PHE A 213 -16.45 8.91 -7.62
N VAL A 214 -17.24 7.84 -7.53
CA VAL A 214 -17.29 6.93 -6.37
C VAL A 214 -17.38 5.49 -6.86
N ILE A 215 -16.26 4.78 -6.85
CA ILE A 215 -16.17 3.40 -7.38
C ILE A 215 -15.42 2.52 -6.38
N GLY A 216 -16.05 1.41 -5.99
CA GLY A 216 -15.45 0.35 -5.19
C GLY A 216 -14.90 -0.78 -6.04
N LEU A 217 -13.82 -1.41 -5.58
CA LEU A 217 -13.22 -2.63 -6.12
C LEU A 217 -13.09 -3.65 -4.99
N THR A 218 -13.48 -4.89 -5.27
CA THR A 218 -13.35 -6.01 -4.32
C THR A 218 -13.47 -7.35 -5.05
N THR A 219 -13.37 -8.45 -4.29
CA THR A 219 -13.69 -9.81 -4.74
C THR A 219 -14.69 -10.42 -3.75
N LYS A 220 -15.34 -11.53 -4.13
CA LYS A 220 -16.26 -12.23 -3.20
C LYS A 220 -15.52 -12.68 -1.94
N ALA A 221 -14.31 -13.23 -2.07
CA ALA A 221 -13.51 -13.70 -0.95
C ALA A 221 -13.14 -12.58 0.03
N LEU A 222 -12.87 -11.36 -0.45
CA LEU A 222 -12.59 -10.22 0.43
C LEU A 222 -13.82 -9.79 1.23
N VAL A 223 -14.99 -9.67 0.59
CA VAL A 223 -16.24 -9.28 1.28
C VAL A 223 -16.67 -10.35 2.28
N LEU A 224 -16.51 -11.63 1.95
CA LEU A 224 -16.90 -12.75 2.82
C LEU A 224 -16.05 -12.85 4.11
N ARG A 225 -14.94 -12.10 4.22
CA ARG A 225 -14.22 -11.92 5.51
C ARG A 225 -15.12 -11.31 6.59
N LEU A 226 -16.12 -10.53 6.20
CA LEU A 226 -17.11 -9.91 7.10
C LEU A 226 -18.13 -10.91 7.65
N MET A 227 -18.20 -12.15 7.17
CA MET A 227 -19.09 -13.19 7.74
C MET A 227 -18.69 -13.64 9.15
N ARG A 228 -17.56 -13.15 9.66
CA ARG A 228 -17.07 -13.44 11.01
C ARG A 228 -17.99 -12.84 12.06
N SER A 229 -17.94 -13.39 13.27
CA SER A 229 -18.66 -12.79 14.39
C SER A 229 -18.20 -11.34 14.59
N PRO A 230 -19.12 -10.35 14.71
CA PRO A 230 -18.77 -8.94 14.89
C PRO A 230 -17.90 -8.67 16.12
N ASN A 231 -17.87 -9.61 17.09
CA ASN A 231 -17.07 -9.53 18.30
C ASN A 231 -15.58 -9.88 18.11
N THR A 232 -15.19 -10.30 16.91
CA THR A 232 -13.86 -10.87 16.64
C THR A 232 -12.94 -9.96 15.83
N TYR A 233 -13.42 -8.79 15.40
CA TYR A 233 -12.66 -7.87 14.57
C TYR A 233 -13.00 -6.40 14.82
N ILE A 234 -12.12 -5.52 14.35
CA ILE A 234 -12.40 -4.08 14.16
C ILE A 234 -12.47 -3.83 12.67
N LEU A 235 -13.52 -3.14 12.20
CA LEU A 235 -13.58 -2.60 10.85
C LEU A 235 -12.75 -1.32 10.80
N HIS A 236 -11.74 -1.28 9.94
CA HIS A 236 -10.88 -0.14 9.72
C HIS A 236 -11.23 0.56 8.41
N VAL A 237 -11.18 1.88 8.46
CA VAL A 237 -11.34 2.77 7.31
C VAL A 237 -10.22 3.80 7.37
N ASP A 238 -9.49 3.97 6.28
CA ASP A 238 -8.43 4.97 6.18
C ASP A 238 -8.36 5.54 4.77
N ALA A 239 -8.21 6.86 4.67
CA ALA A 239 -8.05 7.54 3.40
C ALA A 239 -6.56 7.68 3.04
N THR A 240 -6.18 7.13 1.89
CA THR A 240 -4.79 7.18 1.44
C THR A 240 -4.62 8.01 0.17
N PHE A 241 -3.72 8.98 0.25
CA PHE A 241 -3.48 9.97 -0.80
C PHE A 241 -2.21 9.69 -1.61
N LYS A 242 -1.99 10.50 -2.65
CA LYS A 242 -0.81 10.45 -3.54
C LYS A 242 -0.72 9.15 -4.35
N LEU A 243 -1.86 8.58 -4.72
CA LEU A 243 -1.97 7.40 -5.58
C LEU A 243 -2.36 7.75 -7.03
N ASN A 244 -3.00 8.90 -7.26
CA ASN A 244 -3.36 9.37 -8.58
C ASN A 244 -3.06 10.86 -8.80
N TYR A 245 -2.97 11.26 -10.06
CA TYR A 245 -2.71 12.65 -10.48
C TYR A 245 -3.85 13.62 -10.22
N ARG A 246 -5.08 13.12 -9.96
CA ARG A 246 -6.26 13.95 -9.66
C ARG A 246 -6.39 14.30 -8.18
N GLY A 247 -5.55 13.71 -7.33
CA GLY A 247 -5.59 13.93 -5.88
C GLY A 247 -6.72 13.19 -5.17
N TYR A 248 -7.47 12.32 -5.87
CA TYR A 248 -8.58 11.58 -5.28
C TYR A 248 -8.06 10.61 -4.21
N PRO A 249 -8.60 10.63 -2.99
CA PRO A 249 -8.25 9.62 -1.99
C PRO A 249 -8.70 8.24 -2.45
N VAL A 250 -7.89 7.24 -2.10
CA VAL A 250 -8.33 5.85 -2.07
C VAL A 250 -8.69 5.52 -0.64
N LEU A 251 -9.94 5.20 -0.37
CA LEU A 251 -10.33 4.69 0.95
C LEU A 251 -10.11 3.18 0.98
N VAL A 252 -9.38 2.75 2.00
CA VAL A 252 -9.10 1.34 2.25
C VAL A 252 -9.99 0.87 3.38
N VAL A 253 -10.81 -0.14 3.09
CA VAL A 253 -11.70 -0.78 4.05
C VAL A 253 -11.22 -2.19 4.30
N GLY A 254 -11.03 -2.56 5.55
CA GLY A 254 -10.64 -3.91 5.94
C GLY A 254 -10.90 -4.19 7.40
N ILE A 255 -10.61 -5.40 7.86
CA ILE A 255 -10.79 -5.80 9.24
C ILE A 255 -9.45 -6.16 9.89
N SER A 256 -9.26 -5.81 11.16
CA SER A 256 -8.15 -6.34 11.95
C SER A 256 -8.60 -7.48 12.85
N ASP A 257 -7.79 -8.52 12.94
CA ASP A 257 -7.99 -9.61 13.89
C ASP A 257 -7.47 -9.28 15.30
N ARG A 258 -7.61 -10.20 16.27
CA ARG A 258 -7.17 -10.00 17.66
C ARG A 258 -5.66 -9.86 17.79
N SER A 259 -4.90 -10.34 16.81
CA SER A 259 -3.45 -10.16 16.74
C SER A 259 -3.04 -8.90 15.97
N ARG A 260 -4.00 -8.01 15.67
CA ARG A 260 -3.83 -6.75 14.92
C ARG A 260 -3.37 -6.97 13.48
N GLY A 261 -3.56 -8.17 12.94
CA GLY A 261 -3.33 -8.48 11.53
C GLY A 261 -4.44 -7.87 10.68
N PHE A 262 -4.07 -7.11 9.64
CA PHE A 262 -5.02 -6.47 8.72
C PHE A 262 -5.42 -7.39 7.57
N HIS A 263 -6.72 -7.42 7.27
CA HIS A 263 -7.34 -8.19 6.19
C HIS A 263 -8.20 -7.27 5.33
N LEU A 264 -7.78 -7.02 4.08
CA LEU A 264 -8.51 -6.16 3.15
C LEU A 264 -9.94 -6.66 2.90
N VAL A 265 -10.90 -5.75 2.77
CA VAL A 265 -12.29 -6.03 2.39
C VAL A 265 -12.65 -5.33 1.08
N ALA A 266 -12.31 -4.05 0.92
CA ALA A 266 -12.59 -3.30 -0.31
C ALA A 266 -11.68 -2.08 -0.45
N LEU A 267 -11.49 -1.64 -1.68
CA LEU A 267 -10.79 -0.40 -2.03
C LEU A 267 -11.77 0.51 -2.76
N TYR A 268 -11.78 1.79 -2.45
CA TYR A 268 -12.63 2.76 -3.12
C TYR A 268 -11.85 3.95 -3.60
N ILE A 269 -12.14 4.43 -4.80
CA ILE A 269 -11.69 5.73 -5.27
C ILE A 269 -12.86 6.70 -5.13
N VAL A 270 -12.65 7.81 -4.42
CA VAL A 270 -13.66 8.85 -4.26
C VAL A 270 -13.10 10.22 -4.66
N SER A 271 -13.92 11.06 -5.29
CA SER A 271 -13.50 12.42 -5.70
C SER A 271 -13.55 13.46 -4.59
N GLY A 272 -14.01 13.10 -3.38
CA GLY A 272 -14.07 14.02 -2.24
C GLY A 272 -14.35 13.32 -0.92
N GLU A 273 -14.21 14.06 0.18
CA GLU A 273 -14.22 13.51 1.54
C GLU A 273 -15.46 13.94 2.33
N THR A 274 -16.52 14.39 1.66
CA THR A 274 -17.76 14.78 2.35
C THR A 274 -18.59 13.56 2.71
N GLN A 275 -19.45 13.68 3.73
CA GLN A 275 -20.35 12.59 4.12
C GLN A 275 -21.23 12.14 2.94
N LYS A 276 -21.69 13.08 2.09
CA LYS A 276 -22.50 12.79 0.90
C LYS A 276 -21.79 11.85 -0.09
N ILE A 277 -20.46 11.88 -0.12
CA ILE A 277 -19.63 11.05 -1.02
C ILE A 277 -19.25 9.73 -0.35
N ILE A 278 -18.87 9.76 0.93
CA ILE A 278 -18.39 8.59 1.68
C ILE A 278 -19.53 7.64 2.07
N GLN A 279 -20.68 8.16 2.50
CA GLN A 279 -21.81 7.35 2.97
C GLN A 279 -22.33 6.35 1.90
N PRO A 280 -22.52 6.74 0.62
CA PRO A 280 -22.86 5.79 -0.44
C PRO A 280 -21.89 4.62 -0.56
N MET A 281 -20.60 4.79 -0.26
CA MET A 281 -19.63 3.69 -0.32
C MET A 281 -19.98 2.56 0.65
N PHE A 282 -20.38 2.91 1.88
CA PHE A 282 -20.71 1.96 2.93
C PHE A 282 -22.06 1.33 2.66
N MET A 283 -23.02 2.09 2.12
CA MET A 283 -24.29 1.56 1.66
C MET A 283 -24.09 0.52 0.54
N ALA A 284 -23.18 0.80 -0.40
CA ALA A 284 -22.81 -0.15 -1.45
C ALA A 284 -22.16 -1.41 -0.87
N LEU A 285 -21.29 -1.29 0.15
CA LEU A 285 -20.68 -2.43 0.83
C LEU A 285 -21.72 -3.29 1.56
N LYS A 286 -22.61 -2.65 2.34
CA LYS A 286 -23.68 -3.31 3.09
C LYS A 286 -24.61 -4.07 2.14
N ARG A 287 -24.98 -3.45 1.01
CA ARG A 287 -25.79 -4.08 -0.05
C ARG A 287 -25.08 -5.26 -0.69
N LEU A 288 -23.82 -5.10 -1.08
CA LEU A 288 -23.03 -6.17 -1.68
C LEU A 288 -22.86 -7.36 -0.73
N TYR A 289 -22.59 -7.10 0.56
CA TYR A 289 -22.55 -8.14 1.57
C TYR A 289 -23.88 -8.90 1.68
N GLY A 290 -25.00 -8.17 1.67
CA GLY A 290 -26.34 -8.76 1.65
C GLY A 290 -26.57 -9.65 0.43
N TRP A 291 -26.18 -9.20 -0.76
CA TRP A 291 -26.27 -10.00 -1.99
C TRP A 291 -25.42 -11.27 -1.94
N LEU A 292 -24.23 -11.22 -1.33
CA LEU A 292 -23.31 -12.36 -1.28
C LEU A 292 -23.67 -13.38 -0.20
N THR A 293 -24.27 -12.95 0.90
CA THR A 293 -24.45 -13.79 2.10
C THR A 293 -25.91 -14.06 2.45
N GLY A 294 -26.85 -13.28 1.91
CA GLY A 294 -28.25 -13.29 2.33
C GLY A 294 -28.47 -12.77 3.75
N ARG A 295 -27.50 -12.03 4.32
CA ARG A 295 -27.53 -11.53 5.71
C ARG A 295 -27.27 -10.03 5.76
N ASP A 296 -27.80 -9.39 6.79
CA ASP A 296 -27.43 -8.00 7.09
C ASP A 296 -26.01 -7.91 7.65
N LEU A 297 -25.28 -6.90 7.19
CA LEU A 297 -23.94 -6.61 7.71
C LEU A 297 -24.07 -5.98 9.10
N VAL A 298 -23.63 -6.73 10.12
CA VAL A 298 -23.53 -6.25 11.50
C VAL A 298 -22.06 -5.99 11.83
N VAL A 299 -21.76 -4.78 12.29
CA VAL A 299 -20.42 -4.41 12.77
C VAL A 299 -20.55 -3.97 14.22
N ARG A 300 -19.63 -4.42 15.08
CA ARG A 300 -19.58 -3.99 16.49
C ARG A 300 -18.57 -2.89 16.72
N TYR A 301 -17.38 -3.01 16.13
CA TYR A 301 -16.29 -2.06 16.31
C TYR A 301 -15.87 -1.50 14.96
N ALA A 302 -15.87 -0.18 14.81
CA ALA A 302 -15.29 0.46 13.63
C ALA A 302 -14.36 1.60 14.04
N MET A 303 -13.17 1.64 13.45
CA MET A 303 -12.17 2.68 13.64
C MET A 303 -11.93 3.38 12.31
N ALA A 304 -12.04 4.71 12.33
CA ALA A 304 -11.76 5.58 11.20
C ALA A 304 -10.84 6.72 11.66
N ASP A 305 -10.38 7.52 10.71
CA ASP A 305 -9.63 8.74 11.03
C ASP A 305 -10.47 9.72 11.85
N ALA A 306 -9.78 10.68 12.48
CA ALA A 306 -10.41 11.80 13.18
C ALA A 306 -11.02 12.82 12.21
N ASP A 307 -11.83 12.34 11.27
CA ASP A 307 -12.55 13.11 10.27
C ASP A 307 -14.07 13.04 10.52
N LYS A 308 -14.72 14.20 10.44
CA LYS A 308 -16.14 14.34 10.76
C LYS A 308 -17.03 13.64 9.73
N ALA A 309 -16.65 13.69 8.46
CA ALA A 309 -17.45 13.11 7.38
C ALA A 309 -17.38 11.58 7.39
N GLN A 310 -16.18 11.01 7.60
CA GLN A 310 -16.01 9.57 7.82
C GLN A 310 -16.79 9.09 9.03
N TYR A 311 -16.66 9.78 10.18
CA TYR A 311 -17.41 9.43 11.39
C TYR A 311 -18.91 9.40 11.11
N ASN A 312 -19.47 10.48 10.56
CA ASN A 312 -20.91 10.57 10.31
C ASN A 312 -21.38 9.50 9.32
N ALA A 313 -20.62 9.24 8.24
CA ALA A 313 -20.96 8.23 7.25
C ALA A 313 -20.97 6.81 7.82
N VAL A 314 -19.96 6.46 8.63
CA VAL A 314 -19.88 5.16 9.30
C VAL A 314 -21.05 4.97 10.26
N ASN A 315 -21.34 5.96 11.11
CA ASN A 315 -22.43 5.89 12.08
C ASN A 315 -23.81 5.86 11.38
N ALA A 316 -23.99 6.59 10.28
CA ALA A 316 -25.25 6.59 9.53
C ALA A 316 -25.58 5.24 8.85
N VAL A 317 -24.59 4.40 8.56
CA VAL A 317 -24.79 3.13 7.83
C VAL A 317 -24.71 1.90 8.73
N LEU A 318 -23.83 1.95 9.75
CA LEU A 318 -23.54 0.84 10.66
C LEU A 318 -24.09 1.05 12.08
N GLY A 319 -24.54 2.27 12.41
CA GLY A 319 -24.99 2.64 13.75
C GLY A 319 -26.37 2.12 14.15
N ASP A 320 -27.12 1.49 13.24
CA ASP A 320 -28.41 0.85 13.56
C ASP A 320 -28.26 -0.31 14.56
N ASN A 321 -27.05 -0.85 14.73
CA ASN A 321 -26.74 -1.86 15.73
C ASN A 321 -26.55 -1.20 17.11
N PRO A 322 -27.37 -1.53 18.15
CA PRO A 322 -27.23 -0.96 19.49
C PRO A 322 -25.88 -1.25 20.18
N GLN A 323 -25.16 -2.28 19.72
CA GLN A 323 -23.84 -2.63 20.24
C GLN A 323 -22.69 -1.98 19.43
N PHE A 324 -23.00 -1.19 18.41
CA PHE A 324 -22.01 -0.53 17.57
C PHE A 324 -21.23 0.52 18.36
N LEU A 325 -19.92 0.50 18.22
CA LEU A 325 -18.99 1.44 18.80
C LEU A 325 -18.09 2.02 17.71
N SER A 326 -18.19 3.33 17.53
CA SER A 326 -17.25 4.10 16.73
C SER A 326 -16.03 4.43 17.59
N LEU A 327 -14.92 3.79 17.26
CA LEU A 327 -13.64 3.93 17.95
C LEU A 327 -12.83 5.08 17.35
N MET A 328 -12.07 5.75 18.21
CA MET A 328 -11.13 6.78 17.83
C MET A 328 -9.70 6.26 17.95
N CYS A 329 -8.89 6.46 16.91
CA CYS A 329 -7.48 6.08 16.91
C CYS A 329 -6.71 6.89 17.96
N PHE A 330 -6.17 6.21 18.99
CA PHE A 330 -5.44 6.88 20.07
C PHE A 330 -4.19 7.62 19.58
N PHE A 331 -3.53 7.14 18.51
CA PHE A 331 -2.41 7.85 17.89
C PHE A 331 -2.84 9.23 17.37
N HIS A 332 -4.00 9.33 16.71
CA HIS A 332 -4.51 10.61 16.21
C HIS A 332 -4.91 11.56 17.35
N VAL A 333 -5.46 11.04 18.46
CA VAL A 333 -5.69 11.83 19.68
C VAL A 333 -4.38 12.42 20.16
N MET A 334 -3.36 11.58 20.34
CA MET A 334 -2.04 12.03 20.83
C MET A 334 -1.34 12.97 19.84
N GLU A 335 -1.49 12.79 18.53
CA GLU A 335 -0.92 13.70 17.53
C GLU A 335 -1.51 15.12 17.68
N LYS A 336 -2.82 15.23 17.90
CA LYS A 336 -3.49 16.53 18.09
C LYS A 336 -3.18 17.13 19.46
N VAL A 337 -3.14 16.31 20.51
CA VAL A 337 -2.74 16.76 21.85
C VAL A 337 -1.29 17.26 21.86
N CYS A 338 -0.35 16.53 21.26
CA CYS A 338 1.05 16.95 21.20
C CYS A 338 1.21 18.31 20.48
N LYS A 339 0.37 18.61 19.49
CA LYS A 339 0.30 19.94 18.86
C LYS A 339 -0.26 20.99 19.81
N ALA A 340 -1.32 20.67 20.56
CA ALA A 340 -1.97 21.58 21.50
C ALA A 340 -1.08 21.95 22.71
N ILE A 341 -0.24 21.02 23.17
CA ILE A 341 0.65 21.24 24.34
C ILE A 341 2.02 21.82 23.98
N LYS A 342 2.34 21.97 22.69
CA LYS A 342 3.62 22.53 22.21
C LYS A 342 4.00 23.88 22.87
N PRO A 343 3.05 24.79 23.19
CA PRO A 343 3.37 26.05 23.88
C PRO A 343 3.72 25.89 25.37
N PHE A 344 3.42 24.74 26.00
CA PHE A 344 3.61 24.56 27.43
C PHE A 344 5.04 24.14 27.79
N PRO A 345 5.50 24.43 29.02
CA PRO A 345 6.76 23.90 29.53
C PRO A 345 6.84 22.37 29.42
N SER A 346 8.05 21.84 29.24
CA SER A 346 8.28 20.41 29.01
C SER A 346 7.75 19.51 30.14
N PHE A 347 7.86 19.96 31.39
CA PHE A 347 7.35 19.21 32.55
C PHE A 347 5.82 19.13 32.54
N VAL A 348 5.12 20.23 32.22
CA VAL A 348 3.66 20.26 32.09
C VAL A 348 3.21 19.36 30.94
N SER A 349 3.86 19.47 29.78
CA SER A 349 3.58 18.62 28.63
C SER A 349 3.75 17.13 28.96
N SER A 350 4.80 16.78 29.71
CA SER A 350 5.05 15.40 30.14
C SER A 350 3.99 14.88 31.11
N ASP A 351 3.54 15.72 32.05
CA ASP A 351 2.45 15.38 32.97
C ASP A 351 1.13 15.16 32.25
N ILE A 352 0.76 16.02 31.30
CA ILE A 352 -0.44 15.86 30.47
C ILE A 352 -0.39 14.56 29.68
N ILE A 353 0.76 14.28 29.05
CA ILE A 353 0.95 13.04 28.30
C ILE A 353 0.74 11.85 29.24
N ARG A 354 1.40 11.81 30.40
CA ARG A 354 1.21 10.74 31.38
C ARG A 354 -0.26 10.56 31.75
N ASP A 355 -0.93 11.64 32.15
CA ASP A 355 -2.33 11.66 32.57
C ASP A 355 -3.25 11.04 31.48
N LEU A 356 -2.98 11.32 30.19
CA LEU A 356 -3.75 10.77 29.07
C LEU A 356 -3.49 9.29 28.80
N TYR A 357 -2.25 8.81 28.98
CA TYR A 357 -2.00 7.37 28.92
C TYR A 357 -2.69 6.65 30.06
N ASP A 358 -2.71 7.23 31.26
CA ASP A 358 -3.42 6.61 32.38
C ASP A 358 -4.93 6.51 32.08
N LEU A 359 -5.54 7.56 31.51
CA LEU A 359 -6.91 7.51 31.01
C LEU A 359 -7.13 6.45 29.91
N HIS A 360 -6.19 6.33 28.97
CA HIS A 360 -6.27 5.35 27.88
C HIS A 360 -6.28 3.91 28.41
N PHE A 361 -5.51 3.66 29.47
CA PHE A 361 -5.32 2.35 30.12
C PHE A 361 -6.34 2.02 31.21
N ALA A 362 -7.32 2.91 31.47
CA ALA A 362 -8.43 2.59 32.36
C ALA A 362 -9.08 1.25 31.97
N ARG A 363 -9.38 0.40 32.97
CA ARG A 363 -9.89 -0.95 32.75
C ARG A 363 -11.41 -1.01 32.64
N THR A 364 -12.08 0.03 33.11
CA THR A 364 -13.55 0.11 33.09
C THR A 364 -14.01 1.54 32.82
N HIS A 365 -15.26 1.67 32.36
CA HIS A 365 -15.90 2.97 32.19
C HIS A 365 -16.00 3.77 33.51
N LEU A 366 -16.23 3.08 34.63
CA LEU A 366 -16.30 3.71 35.95
C LEU A 366 -14.95 4.29 36.39
N GLU A 367 -13.88 3.50 36.24
CA GLU A 367 -12.51 3.95 36.52
C GLU A 367 -12.14 5.14 35.65
N PHE A 368 -12.40 5.04 34.34
CA PHE A 368 -12.17 6.13 33.40
C PHE A 368 -12.91 7.41 33.80
N THR A 369 -14.19 7.30 34.16
CA THR A 369 -15.01 8.47 34.55
C THR A 369 -14.45 9.14 35.80
N ARG A 370 -14.07 8.35 36.81
CA ARG A 370 -13.46 8.87 38.04
C ARG A 370 -12.12 9.57 37.76
N MET A 371 -11.26 8.95 36.97
CA MET A 371 -9.97 9.52 36.57
C MET A 371 -10.14 10.79 35.75
N ARG A 372 -11.06 10.77 34.77
CA ARG A 372 -11.38 11.91 33.91
C ARG A 372 -11.79 13.11 34.75
N ASP A 373 -12.72 12.93 35.68
CA ASP A 373 -13.24 14.02 36.49
C ASP A 373 -12.17 14.58 37.44
N ALA A 374 -11.32 13.71 37.99
CA ALA A 374 -10.19 14.14 38.81
C ALA A 374 -9.14 14.93 38.00
N LEU A 375 -8.81 14.46 36.80
CA LEU A 375 -7.84 15.11 35.91
C LEU A 375 -8.35 16.44 35.36
N LEU A 376 -9.63 16.53 34.98
CA LEU A 376 -10.23 17.79 34.56
C LEU A 376 -10.21 18.82 35.70
N ARG A 377 -10.55 18.42 36.93
CA ARG A 377 -10.42 19.30 38.11
C ARG A 377 -8.97 19.76 38.30
N LYS A 378 -8.01 18.82 38.27
CA LYS A 378 -6.58 19.13 38.36
C LYS A 378 -6.15 20.15 37.30
N TRP A 379 -6.50 19.94 36.02
CA TRP A 379 -6.12 20.86 34.95
C TRP A 379 -6.81 22.23 35.09
N MET A 380 -8.06 22.29 35.55
CA MET A 380 -8.76 23.56 35.81
C MET A 380 -8.16 24.38 36.95
N THR A 381 -7.46 23.76 37.91
CA THR A 381 -6.75 24.51 38.98
C THR A 381 -5.45 25.18 38.52
N VAL A 382 -4.93 24.82 37.35
CA VAL A 382 -3.69 25.39 36.81
C VAL A 382 -4.06 26.42 35.74
N PRO A 383 -3.81 27.73 35.95
CA PRO A 383 -4.30 28.78 35.05
C PRO A 383 -3.91 28.58 33.58
N ILE A 384 -2.69 28.11 33.31
CA ILE A 384 -2.20 27.91 31.93
C ILE A 384 -2.90 26.75 31.20
N LEU A 385 -3.61 25.88 31.93
CA LEU A 385 -4.24 24.67 31.41
C LEU A 385 -5.77 24.79 31.27
N ILE A 386 -6.37 25.92 31.65
CA ILE A 386 -7.82 26.11 31.60
C ILE A 386 -8.35 25.89 30.17
N ASP A 387 -7.76 26.58 29.18
CA ASP A 387 -8.16 26.45 27.78
C ASP A 387 -7.90 25.04 27.23
N PHE A 388 -6.79 24.42 27.67
CA PHE A 388 -6.49 23.04 27.32
C PHE A 388 -7.51 22.05 27.90
N ALA A 389 -7.94 22.24 29.15
CA ALA A 389 -8.94 21.41 29.80
C ALA A 389 -10.31 21.54 29.10
N GLN A 390 -10.69 22.76 28.71
CA GLN A 390 -11.89 23.00 27.92
C GLN A 390 -11.81 22.33 26.54
N TYR A 391 -10.68 22.47 25.85
CA TYR A 391 -10.40 21.77 24.59
C TYR A 391 -10.53 20.25 24.73
N MET A 392 -9.88 19.66 25.74
CA MET A 392 -9.93 18.22 26.00
C MET A 392 -11.34 17.74 26.32
N SER A 393 -12.03 18.47 27.20
CA SER A 393 -13.42 18.19 27.59
C SER A 393 -14.35 18.20 26.37
N GLY A 394 -14.30 19.28 25.58
CA GLY A 394 -15.18 19.48 24.44
C GLY A 394 -14.88 18.57 23.26
N GLN A 395 -13.61 18.22 23.00
CA GLN A 395 -13.24 17.49 21.79
C GLN A 395 -12.96 16.01 21.99
N TRP A 396 -12.31 15.60 23.08
CA TRP A 396 -11.80 14.23 23.22
C TRP A 396 -12.45 13.43 24.35
N LEU A 397 -13.17 14.09 25.26
CA LEU A 397 -13.77 13.43 26.43
C LEU A 397 -15.30 13.45 26.43
N GLY A 398 -15.92 14.50 25.89
CA GLY A 398 -17.38 14.65 25.82
C GLY A 398 -17.96 14.63 24.40
N SER A 399 -17.12 14.47 23.38
CA SER A 399 -17.53 14.54 21.97
C SER A 399 -17.66 13.15 21.32
N ARG A 400 -18.10 13.15 20.06
CA ARG A 400 -18.13 12.00 19.15
C ARG A 400 -16.77 11.30 18.97
N PHE A 401 -15.66 11.97 19.30
CA PHE A 401 -14.30 11.45 19.17
C PHE A 401 -13.74 10.87 20.48
N SER A 402 -14.60 10.57 21.45
CA SER A 402 -14.21 10.08 22.77
C SER A 402 -13.85 8.60 22.83
N GLY A 403 -14.15 7.79 21.82
CA GLY A 403 -14.00 6.31 21.85
C GLY A 403 -12.58 5.76 21.69
N TRP A 404 -11.57 6.30 22.40
CA TRP A 404 -10.16 5.90 22.29
C TRP A 404 -9.64 5.08 23.47
N GLN A 405 -10.48 4.70 24.44
CA GLN A 405 -10.06 3.94 25.63
C GLN A 405 -9.96 2.43 25.36
N LEU A 406 -9.02 1.76 26.03
CA LEU A 406 -8.76 0.33 25.82
C LEU A 406 -9.93 -0.56 26.27
N TYR A 407 -10.67 -0.17 27.33
CA TYR A 407 -11.83 -0.94 27.81
C TYR A 407 -12.99 -1.02 26.81
N SER A 408 -12.98 -0.20 25.75
CA SER A 408 -14.00 -0.22 24.70
C SER A 408 -13.94 -1.49 23.83
N THR A 409 -12.81 -2.19 23.82
CA THR A 409 -12.58 -3.41 23.02
C THR A 409 -11.96 -4.53 23.85
N PRO A 410 -12.13 -5.80 23.46
CA PRO A 410 -11.43 -6.90 24.11
C PRO A 410 -9.90 -6.75 24.03
N SER A 411 -9.20 -7.29 25.02
CA SER A 411 -7.73 -7.31 25.06
C SER A 411 -7.11 -7.91 23.80
N GLY A 412 -6.07 -7.24 23.28
CA GLY A 412 -5.33 -7.63 22.07
C GLY A 412 -5.70 -6.83 20.83
N PHE A 413 -6.92 -6.30 20.78
CA PHE A 413 -7.44 -5.53 19.66
C PHE A 413 -6.61 -4.26 19.41
N ALA A 414 -6.67 -3.74 18.18
CA ALA A 414 -5.94 -2.54 17.82
C ALA A 414 -6.55 -1.30 18.51
N SER A 415 -5.72 -0.51 19.20
CA SER A 415 -6.09 0.80 19.75
C SER A 415 -5.73 1.97 18.82
N THR A 416 -5.09 1.69 17.69
CA THR A 416 -4.72 2.66 16.65
C THR A 416 -5.03 2.12 15.25
N ASN A 417 -5.05 3.00 14.25
CA ASN A 417 -5.27 2.64 12.84
C ASN A 417 -4.02 2.01 12.18
N ASN A 418 -3.00 1.64 12.96
CA ASN A 418 -1.76 1.04 12.46
C ASN A 418 -1.98 -0.15 11.50
N PRO A 419 -2.96 -1.06 11.70
CA PRO A 419 -3.18 -2.18 10.78
C PRO A 419 -3.43 -1.70 9.34
N VAL A 420 -4.34 -0.74 9.14
CA VAL A 420 -4.68 -0.22 7.81
C VAL A 420 -3.62 0.75 7.29
N GLU A 421 -2.98 1.57 8.13
CA GLU A 421 -1.87 2.44 7.73
C GLU A 421 -0.66 1.62 7.21
N THR A 422 -0.40 0.47 7.85
CA THR A 422 0.63 -0.48 7.39
C THR A 422 0.27 -1.04 6.03
N PHE A 423 -1.01 -1.39 5.82
CA PHE A 423 -1.49 -1.83 4.52
C PHE A 423 -1.38 -0.72 3.47
N ASN A 424 -1.69 0.53 3.81
CA ASN A 424 -1.54 1.67 2.90
C ASN A 424 -0.08 1.87 2.46
N SER A 425 0.87 1.56 3.33
CA SER A 425 2.29 1.54 2.98
C SER A 425 2.64 0.40 2.01
N ILE A 426 2.02 -0.77 2.16
CA ILE A 426 2.14 -1.90 1.21
C ILE A 426 1.52 -1.52 -0.14
N LEU A 427 0.30 -0.99 -0.15
CA LEU A 427 -0.39 -0.53 -1.36
C LEU A 427 0.47 0.46 -2.15
N LYS A 428 1.05 1.44 -1.45
CA LYS A 428 1.96 2.42 -2.04
C LYS A 428 3.28 1.81 -2.51
N ARG A 429 3.86 0.87 -1.76
CA ARG A 429 5.17 0.30 -2.08
C ARG A 429 5.09 -0.68 -3.26
N ASP A 430 4.10 -1.56 -3.25
CA ASP A 430 4.10 -2.76 -4.10
C ASP A 430 3.28 -2.56 -5.38
N TYR A 431 2.19 -1.79 -5.32
CA TYR A 431 1.28 -1.62 -6.47
C TYR A 431 1.50 -0.30 -7.21
N THR A 432 1.63 0.82 -6.48
CA THR A 432 1.86 2.12 -7.13
C THR A 432 3.32 2.55 -7.18
N LEU A 433 4.22 1.80 -6.55
CA LEU A 433 5.66 2.09 -6.48
C LEU A 433 5.95 3.52 -5.98
N ARG A 434 5.10 4.02 -5.08
CA ARG A 434 5.07 5.37 -4.51
C ARG A 434 4.93 6.47 -5.57
N ARG A 435 4.16 6.21 -6.63
CA ARG A 435 3.90 7.16 -7.71
C ARG A 435 2.42 7.46 -7.80
N CYS A 436 2.10 8.69 -8.18
CA CYS A 436 0.78 9.01 -8.68
C CYS A 436 0.59 8.38 -10.06
N LEU A 437 -0.49 7.63 -10.22
CA LEU A 437 -0.89 6.99 -11.48
C LEU A 437 -2.04 7.77 -12.13
N LYS A 438 -2.26 7.53 -13.41
CA LYS A 438 -3.52 7.93 -14.06
C LYS A 438 -4.63 6.98 -13.63
N MET A 439 -5.87 7.43 -13.71
CA MET A 439 -7.00 6.72 -13.10
C MET A 439 -7.17 5.30 -13.65
N GLY A 440 -7.07 5.09 -14.96
CA GLY A 440 -7.21 3.74 -15.53
C GLY A 440 -6.07 2.80 -15.13
N ALA A 441 -4.87 3.34 -14.92
CA ALA A 441 -3.74 2.57 -14.38
C ALA A 441 -3.94 2.26 -12.89
N LEU A 442 -4.43 3.22 -12.11
CA LEU A 442 -4.74 3.01 -10.71
C LEU A 442 -5.81 1.92 -10.54
N LEU A 443 -6.89 1.98 -11.33
CA LEU A 443 -7.94 0.95 -11.31
C LEU A 443 -7.38 -0.46 -11.57
N ALA A 444 -6.47 -0.60 -12.53
CA ALA A 444 -5.80 -1.87 -12.79
C ALA A 444 -4.95 -2.34 -11.59
N GLU A 445 -4.16 -1.45 -10.98
CA GLU A 445 -3.33 -1.80 -9.81
C GLU A 445 -4.16 -2.13 -8.57
N LEU A 446 -5.25 -1.40 -8.31
CA LEU A 446 -6.18 -1.74 -7.23
C LEU A 446 -6.89 -3.06 -7.50
N SER A 447 -7.19 -3.37 -8.76
CA SER A 447 -7.74 -4.67 -9.16
C SER A 447 -6.77 -5.80 -8.85
N ASN A 448 -5.51 -5.69 -9.30
CA ASN A 448 -4.46 -6.67 -8.99
C ASN A 448 -4.32 -6.86 -7.48
N CYS A 449 -4.35 -5.76 -6.71
CA CYS A 449 -4.31 -5.81 -5.25
C CYS A 449 -5.48 -6.62 -4.66
N CYS A 450 -6.70 -6.40 -5.14
CA CYS A 450 -7.85 -7.17 -4.69
C CYS A 450 -7.69 -8.67 -5.00
N GLU A 451 -7.22 -9.04 -6.20
CA GLU A 451 -6.98 -10.43 -6.59
C GLU A 451 -5.89 -11.08 -5.72
N ASP A 452 -4.72 -10.43 -5.59
CA ASP A 452 -3.59 -10.90 -4.78
C ASP A 452 -3.99 -11.08 -3.31
N GLN A 453 -4.68 -10.09 -2.72
CA GLN A 453 -5.14 -10.18 -1.33
C GLN A 453 -6.22 -11.23 -1.14
N SER A 454 -7.01 -11.54 -2.17
CA SER A 454 -8.06 -12.55 -2.09
C SER A 454 -7.54 -13.97 -2.28
N ALA A 455 -6.51 -14.16 -3.10
CA ALA A 455 -5.84 -15.45 -3.31
C ALA A 455 -4.89 -15.81 -2.17
N ASN A 456 -4.37 -14.81 -1.45
CA ASN A 456 -3.49 -15.03 -0.31
C ASN A 456 -4.29 -15.20 1.00
N GLU A 457 -4.48 -16.44 1.43
CA GLU A 457 -5.12 -16.76 2.71
C GLU A 457 -4.18 -16.50 3.89
N ARG A 458 -4.09 -15.22 4.30
CA ARG A 458 -3.53 -14.90 5.61
C ARG A 458 -4.47 -15.45 6.70
N PRO A 459 -3.96 -16.23 7.65
CA PRO A 459 -4.79 -16.80 8.71
C PRO A 459 -5.35 -15.68 9.59
N PHE A 460 -6.67 -15.71 9.82
CA PHE A 460 -7.34 -14.78 10.72
C PHE A 460 -7.16 -15.25 12.17
N ARG A 461 -6.55 -14.43 13.03
CA ARG A 461 -6.17 -14.84 14.39
C ARG A 461 -7.20 -14.40 15.44
N LEU A 462 -7.83 -15.38 16.08
CA LEU A 462 -8.72 -15.15 17.23
C LEU A 462 -7.96 -15.03 18.57
N GLU A 463 -6.70 -15.42 18.57
CA GLU A 463 -5.78 -15.31 19.70
C GLU A 463 -4.68 -14.29 19.40
N VAL A 464 -4.06 -13.79 20.47
CA VAL A 464 -2.94 -12.85 20.35
C VAL A 464 -1.66 -13.62 20.04
N ILE A 465 -0.99 -13.26 18.94
CA ILE A 465 0.34 -13.76 18.63
C ILE A 465 1.38 -12.71 19.07
N PRO A 466 2.39 -13.10 19.87
CA PRO A 466 3.48 -12.20 20.25
C PRO A 466 4.22 -11.68 19.01
N THR A 467 4.51 -10.38 18.97
CA THR A 467 5.28 -9.80 17.87
C THR A 467 6.77 -10.08 18.05
N GLU A 468 7.51 -10.15 16.95
CA GLU A 468 8.99 -10.26 16.97
C GLU A 468 9.65 -9.13 17.78
N ALA A 469 9.07 -7.92 17.73
CA ALA A 469 9.55 -6.80 18.52
C ALA A 469 9.42 -7.04 20.04
N LEU A 470 8.29 -7.60 20.49
CA LEU A 470 8.07 -7.95 21.89
C LEU A 470 8.97 -9.12 22.33
N ILE A 471 9.11 -10.13 21.46
CA ILE A 471 10.05 -11.26 21.64
C ILE A 471 11.49 -10.77 21.82
N ARG A 472 11.92 -9.82 20.98
CA ARG A 472 13.25 -9.21 21.06
C ARG A 472 13.39 -8.40 22.34
N ARG A 473 12.38 -7.60 22.71
CA ARG A 473 12.36 -6.82 23.96
C ARG A 473 12.58 -7.71 25.19
N VAL A 474 11.94 -8.88 25.26
CA VAL A 474 12.18 -9.85 26.36
C VAL A 474 13.65 -10.25 26.43
N ARG A 475 14.28 -10.58 25.29
CA ARG A 475 15.71 -10.97 25.25
C ARG A 475 16.61 -9.82 25.71
N GLU A 476 16.29 -8.59 25.33
CA GLU A 476 17.04 -7.39 25.73
C GLU A 476 16.91 -7.12 27.23
N LEU A 477 15.69 -7.19 27.79
CA LEU A 477 15.44 -6.98 29.22
C LEU A 477 16.12 -8.04 30.09
N VAL A 478 16.12 -9.30 29.66
CA VAL A 478 16.82 -10.39 30.38
C VAL A 478 18.33 -10.15 30.36
N ARG A 479 18.90 -9.81 29.19
CA ARG A 479 20.33 -9.51 29.03
C ARG A 479 20.78 -8.35 29.92
N GLU A 480 19.91 -7.38 30.17
CA GLU A 480 20.20 -6.21 31.02
C GLU A 480 19.81 -6.43 32.50
N ASN A 481 19.38 -7.63 32.88
CA ASN A 481 18.90 -7.95 34.23
C ASN A 481 17.72 -7.07 34.69
N LEU A 482 16.86 -6.67 33.76
CA LEU A 482 15.67 -5.86 33.99
C LEU A 482 14.37 -6.68 33.99
N LEU A 483 14.45 -7.99 33.70
CA LEU A 483 13.33 -8.92 33.71
C LEU A 483 13.82 -10.26 34.26
N GLY A 484 13.13 -10.79 35.26
CA GLY A 484 13.52 -12.02 35.91
C GLY A 484 12.42 -12.61 36.78
N LEU A 485 12.69 -13.78 37.35
CA LEU A 485 11.85 -14.33 38.41
C LEU A 485 11.78 -13.34 39.58
N GLY A 486 10.55 -13.13 40.05
CA GLY A 486 10.24 -12.28 41.18
C GLY A 486 10.57 -12.93 42.53
N GLY A 487 10.11 -12.30 43.62
CA GLY A 487 10.35 -12.77 44.99
C GLY A 487 9.81 -14.19 45.24
N ASP A 488 10.13 -14.73 46.42
CA ASP A 488 10.00 -16.14 46.82
C ASP A 488 8.91 -16.92 46.07
N GLN A 489 9.30 -17.82 45.17
CA GLN A 489 8.35 -18.59 44.34
C GLN A 489 7.55 -19.60 45.18
N THR A 490 7.97 -19.80 46.44
CA THR A 490 7.56 -20.85 47.39
C THR A 490 6.71 -20.36 48.57
N GLY A 491 6.37 -19.07 48.67
CA GLY A 491 5.56 -18.58 49.79
C GLY A 491 4.18 -19.26 49.87
N SER A 492 3.62 -19.42 51.09
CA SER A 492 2.35 -20.11 51.45
C SER A 492 1.06 -19.72 50.67
N PHE A 493 1.17 -18.91 49.62
CA PHE A 493 0.10 -18.44 48.73
C PHE A 493 0.38 -18.70 47.24
N GLY A 494 1.39 -19.50 46.90
CA GLY A 494 1.69 -19.89 45.52
C GLY A 494 0.51 -20.64 44.89
N ARG A 495 -0.19 -20.01 43.93
CA ARG A 495 -1.21 -20.71 43.14
C ARG A 495 -0.51 -21.70 42.20
N PRO A 496 -0.88 -22.99 42.19
CA PRO A 496 -0.37 -23.95 41.21
C PRO A 496 -0.56 -23.41 39.79
N GLY A 497 0.48 -23.45 38.96
CA GLY A 497 0.43 -22.93 37.58
C GLY A 497 0.65 -21.41 37.43
N CYS A 498 1.03 -20.71 38.51
CA CYS A 498 1.42 -19.29 38.45
C CYS A 498 2.90 -19.08 38.78
N LEU A 499 3.55 -18.15 38.08
CA LEU A 499 4.91 -17.66 38.40
C LEU A 499 4.88 -16.18 38.79
N ARG A 500 5.77 -15.79 39.70
CA ARG A 500 6.05 -14.36 39.92
C ARG A 500 7.18 -13.90 39.04
N VAL A 501 6.93 -12.86 38.23
CA VAL A 501 7.93 -12.27 37.34
C VAL A 501 8.05 -10.77 37.61
N ALA A 502 9.25 -10.33 37.97
CA ALA A 502 9.54 -8.93 38.24
C ALA A 502 10.21 -8.29 37.01
N SER A 503 9.82 -7.05 36.74
CA SER A 503 10.46 -6.21 35.74
C SER A 503 10.83 -4.85 36.29
N ARG A 504 11.81 -4.21 35.66
CA ARG A 504 12.25 -2.84 35.93
C ARG A 504 12.21 -2.03 34.65
N LEU A 505 11.94 -0.73 34.80
CA LEU A 505 11.85 0.17 33.66
C LEU A 505 13.21 0.26 32.94
N ALA A 506 13.23 -0.08 31.66
CA ALA A 506 14.44 -0.02 30.84
C ALA A 506 14.76 1.41 30.38
N LYS A 507 16.07 1.74 30.31
CA LYS A 507 16.56 2.97 29.68
C LYS A 507 16.37 2.88 28.15
N ARG A 508 15.97 4.00 27.52
CA ARG A 508 15.55 4.03 26.11
C ARG A 508 16.72 3.87 25.13
N ILE A 509 16.50 3.11 24.04
CA ILE A 509 17.24 3.20 22.77
C ILE A 509 16.50 4.16 21.84
N VAL A 510 17.18 5.18 21.33
CA VAL A 510 16.61 6.17 20.39
C VAL A 510 16.34 5.48 19.04
N VAL A 511 15.09 5.53 18.59
CA VAL A 511 14.71 5.01 17.26
C VAL A 511 14.89 6.13 16.23
N ALA A 512 15.68 5.86 15.20
CA ALA A 512 15.95 6.80 14.12
C ALA A 512 14.67 7.15 13.31
N PRO A 513 14.58 8.36 12.76
CA PRO A 513 13.40 8.85 12.06
C PRO A 513 13.21 8.14 10.70
N ASN A 514 12.33 7.14 10.65
CA ASN A 514 11.91 6.53 9.39
C ASN A 514 10.70 7.28 8.80
N ASN A 515 10.94 8.36 8.04
CA ASN A 515 9.96 9.04 7.18
C ASN A 515 8.66 9.53 7.87
N ARG A 516 8.69 9.83 9.17
CA ARG A 516 7.55 10.38 9.94
C ARG A 516 7.77 11.88 10.20
N SER A 517 6.68 12.64 10.39
CA SER A 517 6.75 14.02 10.86
C SER A 517 7.41 14.07 12.24
N GLU A 518 7.98 15.22 12.61
CA GLU A 518 8.59 15.42 13.93
C GLU A 518 7.60 15.11 15.05
N GLU A 519 6.35 15.54 14.91
CA GLU A 519 5.26 15.24 15.85
C GLU A 519 4.94 13.74 15.88
N GLY A 520 4.86 13.08 14.73
CA GLY A 520 4.59 11.64 14.67
C GLY A 520 5.72 10.81 15.31
N ILE A 521 6.96 11.27 15.22
CA ILE A 521 8.12 10.67 15.90
C ILE A 521 8.00 10.90 17.41
N ALA A 522 7.69 12.12 17.84
CA ALA A 522 7.51 12.45 19.24
C ALA A 522 6.38 11.62 19.87
N VAL A 523 5.23 11.50 19.22
CA VAL A 523 4.12 10.65 19.66
C VAL A 523 4.57 9.18 19.73
N SER A 524 5.22 8.66 18.70
CA SER A 524 5.71 7.27 18.70
C SER A 524 6.72 6.99 19.82
N ALA A 525 7.59 7.96 20.10
CA ALA A 525 8.55 7.89 21.19
C ALA A 525 7.85 7.87 22.56
N GLN A 526 6.87 8.76 22.76
CA GLN A 526 6.07 8.84 23.98
C GLN A 526 5.19 7.60 24.17
N MET A 527 4.65 7.02 23.09
CA MET A 527 3.96 5.73 23.12
C MET A 527 4.87 4.63 23.66
N GLY A 528 6.09 4.50 23.13
CA GLY A 528 7.04 3.50 23.60
C GLY A 528 7.38 3.65 25.09
N LEU A 529 7.55 4.89 25.56
CA LEU A 529 7.87 5.17 26.97
C LEU A 529 6.69 4.86 27.90
N ASN A 530 5.49 5.33 27.56
CA ASN A 530 4.32 5.09 28.40
C ASN A 530 3.89 3.61 28.35
N TYR A 531 4.05 2.92 27.21
CA TYR A 531 3.78 1.48 27.15
C TYR A 531 4.78 0.67 27.96
N ALA A 532 6.08 1.04 27.96
CA ALA A 532 7.06 0.44 28.85
C ALA A 532 6.72 0.72 30.33
N ARG A 533 6.21 1.92 30.66
CA ARG A 533 5.68 2.22 32.00
C ARG A 533 4.54 1.27 32.37
N MET A 534 3.63 0.97 31.45
CA MET A 534 2.50 0.04 31.69
C MET A 534 2.92 -1.42 31.92
N GLU A 535 4.19 -1.78 31.71
CA GLU A 535 4.74 -3.08 32.11
C GLU A 535 5.10 -3.11 33.62
N VAL A 536 5.36 -1.96 34.25
CA VAL A 536 5.89 -1.86 35.63
C VAL A 536 5.00 -1.07 36.59
N GLU A 537 4.12 -0.21 36.07
CA GLU A 537 3.23 0.65 36.87
C GLU A 537 2.30 -0.21 37.74
N GLY A 538 2.33 0.01 39.05
CA GLY A 538 1.55 -0.78 40.01
C GLY A 538 2.06 -2.20 40.25
N GLN A 539 3.28 -2.54 39.82
CA GLN A 539 3.86 -3.86 40.06
C GLN A 539 3.95 -4.17 41.57
N PRO A 540 3.37 -5.28 42.06
CA PRO A 540 3.44 -5.66 43.46
C PRO A 540 4.86 -5.95 43.95
N ASN A 541 5.04 -5.89 45.27
CA ASN A 541 6.26 -6.36 45.92
C ASN A 541 6.48 -7.84 45.60
N GLY A 542 7.61 -8.15 44.94
CA GLY A 542 7.91 -9.50 44.46
C GLY A 542 7.52 -9.78 43.00
N GLY A 543 6.97 -8.81 42.26
CA GLY A 543 6.68 -8.94 40.83
C GLY A 543 5.22 -9.26 40.51
N TRP A 544 4.91 -9.32 39.21
CA TRP A 544 3.56 -9.66 38.73
C TRP A 544 3.30 -11.16 38.83
N THR A 545 2.05 -11.51 39.17
CA THR A 545 1.57 -12.89 39.06
C THR A 545 1.25 -13.19 37.60
N VAL A 546 1.87 -14.23 37.06
CA VAL A 546 1.67 -14.72 35.69
C VAL A 546 1.00 -16.08 35.75
N ASP A 547 -0.22 -16.16 35.23
CA ASP A 547 -0.97 -17.41 35.04
C ASP A 547 -0.51 -18.05 33.72
N LEU A 548 0.12 -19.22 33.83
CA LEU A 548 0.72 -19.92 32.69
C LEU A 548 -0.33 -20.65 31.86
N SER A 549 -1.38 -21.17 32.51
CA SER A 549 -2.47 -21.88 31.85
C SER A 549 -3.26 -20.93 30.96
N ARG A 550 -3.54 -19.71 31.45
CA ARG A 550 -4.24 -18.66 30.70
C ARG A 550 -3.31 -17.77 29.89
N ARG A 551 -1.99 -17.92 30.04
CA ARG A 551 -0.95 -17.06 29.46
C ARG A 551 -1.23 -15.58 29.71
N TRP A 552 -1.50 -15.25 30.97
CA TRP A 552 -2.03 -13.94 31.36
C TRP A 552 -1.24 -13.35 32.52
N CYS A 553 -1.15 -12.02 32.55
CA CYS A 553 -0.46 -11.24 33.57
C CYS A 553 -1.33 -10.05 33.98
N GLU A 554 -1.24 -9.67 35.25
CA GLU A 554 -2.00 -8.55 35.83
C GLU A 554 -1.54 -7.16 35.37
N CYS A 555 -0.41 -7.05 34.67
CA CYS A 555 0.12 -5.75 34.26
C CYS A 555 -0.76 -5.05 33.21
N ASN A 556 -0.72 -3.71 33.19
CA ASN A 556 -1.54 -2.88 32.30
C ASN A 556 -1.24 -3.15 30.81
N TYR A 557 0.01 -3.46 30.47
CA TYR A 557 0.39 -3.84 29.11
C TYR A 557 -0.32 -5.14 28.66
N CYS A 558 -0.36 -6.16 29.52
CA CYS A 558 -1.04 -7.43 29.19
C CYS A 558 -2.55 -7.23 29.08
N TYR A 559 -3.15 -6.39 29.93
CA TYR A 559 -4.55 -6.00 29.81
C TYR A 559 -4.85 -5.39 28.44
N ALA A 560 -4.03 -4.46 27.97
CA ALA A 560 -4.23 -3.81 26.67
C ALA A 560 -4.03 -4.77 25.49
N PHE A 561 -2.90 -5.48 25.46
CA PHE A 561 -2.42 -6.16 24.25
C PHE A 561 -2.57 -7.67 24.27
N GLY A 562 -3.07 -8.24 25.36
CA GLY A 562 -3.31 -9.68 25.56
C GLY A 562 -2.07 -10.52 25.76
N VAL A 563 -0.88 -9.92 25.68
CA VAL A 563 0.41 -10.54 25.98
C VAL A 563 1.41 -9.47 26.42
N CYS A 564 2.34 -9.81 27.31
CA CYS A 564 3.38 -8.90 27.78
C CYS A 564 4.73 -9.61 27.94
N VAL A 565 5.76 -8.84 28.31
CA VAL A 565 7.11 -9.37 28.56
C VAL A 565 7.14 -10.42 29.68
N HIS A 566 6.29 -10.31 30.71
CA HIS A 566 6.24 -11.24 31.84
C HIS A 566 5.70 -12.61 31.42
N VAL A 567 4.61 -12.64 30.64
CA VAL A 567 4.03 -13.89 30.11
C VAL A 567 5.07 -14.62 29.25
N LEU A 568 5.72 -13.90 28.33
CA LEU A 568 6.71 -14.49 27.45
C LEU A 568 7.95 -14.98 28.19
N TYR A 569 8.40 -14.25 29.21
CA TYR A 569 9.50 -14.69 30.05
C TYR A 569 9.13 -15.93 30.86
N ALA A 570 7.95 -15.94 31.48
CA ALA A 570 7.47 -17.07 32.28
C ALA A 570 7.35 -18.34 31.45
N VAL A 571 6.75 -18.24 30.26
CA VAL A 571 6.63 -19.38 29.33
C VAL A 571 8.02 -19.89 28.91
N ARG A 572 8.96 -19.02 28.55
CA ARG A 572 10.33 -19.44 28.17
C ARG A 572 11.14 -20.02 29.33
N THR A 573 10.93 -19.50 30.54
CA THR A 573 11.55 -20.01 31.77
C THR A 573 10.99 -21.38 32.13
N LEU A 574 9.88 -21.78 31.51
CA LEU A 574 9.23 -23.07 31.67
C LEU A 574 9.18 -23.89 30.39
N ASP A 575 9.84 -23.50 29.30
CA ASP A 575 10.16 -24.42 28.19
C ASP A 575 11.15 -25.54 28.66
N TYR A 576 11.45 -25.58 29.96
CA TYR A 576 12.08 -26.65 30.70
C TYR A 576 11.07 -27.55 31.44
N ILE A 577 9.77 -27.35 31.26
CA ILE A 577 8.69 -28.13 31.86
C ILE A 577 7.60 -28.39 30.79
N ASP A 578 7.31 -29.66 30.48
CA ASP A 578 6.32 -30.00 29.46
C ASP A 578 4.88 -29.62 29.88
N GLY A 579 3.93 -29.70 28.95
CA GLY A 579 2.50 -29.41 29.19
C GLY A 579 1.81 -30.27 30.26
N SER A 580 2.55 -31.21 30.88
CA SER A 580 2.11 -32.03 32.02
C SER A 580 2.85 -31.73 33.33
N GLY A 581 3.71 -30.70 33.37
CA GLY A 581 4.41 -30.28 34.59
C GLY A 581 5.72 -31.02 34.87
N ARG A 582 6.32 -31.72 33.89
CA ARG A 582 7.58 -32.47 34.07
C ARG A 582 8.79 -31.73 33.51
N GLU A 583 9.89 -31.70 34.26
CA GLU A 583 11.16 -31.09 33.81
C GLU A 583 11.77 -31.82 32.59
N ILE A 584 12.30 -31.06 31.64
CA ILE A 584 13.04 -31.56 30.45
C ILE A 584 14.45 -30.96 30.34
N LEU A 585 15.40 -31.75 29.80
CA LEU A 585 16.84 -31.50 29.85
C LEU A 585 17.34 -30.38 28.91
N VAL A 586 18.35 -29.64 29.38
CA VAL A 586 19.00 -28.53 28.67
C VAL A 586 19.92 -29.03 27.54
N SER A 587 19.82 -28.43 26.36
CA SER A 587 20.81 -28.61 25.28
C SER A 587 22.08 -27.83 25.56
N ARG A 588 23.22 -28.53 25.65
CA ARG A 588 24.55 -27.97 25.97
C ARG A 588 25.38 -27.54 24.74
N ASN A 589 24.75 -27.21 23.62
CA ASN A 589 25.51 -26.74 22.46
C ASN A 589 26.08 -25.33 22.73
N LYS A 590 27.39 -25.26 22.97
CA LYS A 590 28.14 -24.00 23.15
C LYS A 590 27.97 -23.11 21.90
N GLN A 591 27.18 -22.06 22.01
CA GLN A 591 27.31 -20.91 21.10
C GLN A 591 28.66 -20.22 21.40
N LYS A 592 29.49 -20.05 20.37
CA LYS A 592 30.76 -19.32 20.44
C LYS A 592 30.49 -17.85 20.79
N ASN A 593 30.74 -17.45 22.03
CA ASN A 593 30.85 -16.05 22.42
C ASN A 593 32.24 -15.52 22.03
N ASN A 594 32.29 -14.54 21.13
CA ASN A 594 33.40 -13.60 21.04
C ASN A 594 33.17 -12.51 22.10
N GLY A 595 33.84 -12.64 23.24
CA GLY A 595 33.89 -11.63 24.30
C GLY A 595 35.33 -11.23 24.58
N VAL A 596 35.63 -9.95 24.39
CA VAL A 596 36.86 -9.29 24.85
C VAL A 596 36.83 -9.18 26.38
N ALA A 597 37.96 -9.49 27.00
CA ALA A 597 38.16 -9.63 28.43
C ALA A 597 38.33 -8.29 29.17
N THR A 598 37.87 -8.23 30.42
CA THR A 598 38.58 -7.55 31.51
C THR A 598 38.45 -8.37 32.80
N SER A 599 39.59 -8.45 33.48
CA SER A 599 39.98 -9.42 34.50
C SER A 599 39.60 -9.00 35.92
N THR A 600 39.24 -9.98 36.76
CA THR A 600 39.89 -10.21 38.07
C THR A 600 39.53 -11.63 38.54
N ASN A 601 40.57 -12.47 38.63
CA ASN A 601 40.52 -13.90 38.98
C ASN A 601 40.31 -14.13 40.48
N LEU A 602 39.68 -15.25 40.83
CA LEU A 602 40.28 -16.31 41.67
C LEU A 602 39.44 -17.61 41.63
N GLY A 603 40.03 -18.66 41.04
CA GLY A 603 39.82 -20.05 41.47
C GLY A 603 38.79 -20.92 40.73
N GLN A 604 39.11 -21.41 39.52
CA GLN A 604 38.94 -22.83 39.13
C GLN A 604 39.45 -23.04 37.69
N ARG A 605 40.69 -23.55 37.56
CA ARG A 605 41.23 -24.04 36.29
C ARG A 605 40.54 -25.36 35.93
N GLY A 606 39.97 -25.43 34.73
CA GLY A 606 39.56 -26.69 34.12
C GLY A 606 40.77 -27.56 33.80
N GLY A 607 40.84 -28.76 34.39
CA GLY A 607 41.78 -29.81 34.05
C GLY A 607 41.05 -30.99 33.41
N ARG A 608 41.65 -31.55 32.35
CA ARG A 608 41.30 -32.85 31.78
C ARG A 608 41.72 -33.94 32.80
N PRO A 609 40.97 -35.04 33.01
CA PRO A 609 41.39 -36.08 33.94
C PRO A 609 42.71 -36.69 33.46
N THR A 610 43.70 -36.79 34.35
CA THR A 610 45.04 -37.31 34.09
C THR A 610 45.16 -38.84 34.20
N MET A 611 44.06 -39.57 34.39
CA MET A 611 44.06 -41.04 34.41
C MET A 611 42.96 -41.63 33.54
N VAL A 612 43.32 -42.65 32.76
CA VAL A 612 42.38 -43.53 32.05
C VAL A 612 41.65 -44.38 33.08
N GLY A 613 40.32 -44.44 33.00
CA GLY A 613 39.52 -45.24 33.93
C GLY A 613 39.69 -46.75 33.72
N PRO A 614 39.39 -47.59 34.73
CA PRO A 614 39.75 -49.02 34.75
C PRO A 614 39.10 -49.89 33.66
N ALA A 615 38.18 -49.36 32.86
CA ALA A 615 37.46 -50.10 31.83
C ALA A 615 38.21 -50.20 30.48
N LEU A 616 39.50 -49.80 30.43
CA LEU A 616 40.35 -49.86 29.24
C LEU A 616 41.73 -50.51 29.50
N THR A 617 41.84 -51.34 30.53
CA THR A 617 42.99 -52.22 30.74
C THR A 617 42.51 -53.67 30.89
N PHE A 618 42.85 -54.45 29.85
CA PHE A 618 42.55 -55.86 29.55
C PHE A 618 41.22 -56.16 28.87
#